data_AF-A0A5B7X6J9-F1
#
_entry.id   AF-A0A5B7X6J9-F1
#
_cell.length_a   1.000
_cell.length_b   1.000
_cell.length_c   1.000
_cell.angle_alpha   90.00
_cell.angle_beta   90.00
_cell.angle_gamma   90.00
#
_symmetry.space_group_name_H-M   'P 1'
#
loop_
_entity.id
_entity.type
_entity.pdbx_description
1 polymer ?
#
loop_
_entity_poly.entity_id
_entity_poly.type
_entity_poly.pdbx_seq_one_letter_code
_entity_poly.pdbx_strand_id
1 'polypeptide(L)'
;MKILATTFLSFIFLFQSSGPVMDWCCELLKIPNLVEHYNEQAAGSGIGFIEFLDYHYGDQKNLNRHQDDGHDGELPLQGHHVCSHGFSFVNSDTFELAVIEPLEDQSISVFYQPPFSSAALGGIFQPPQV
;
A
#
# COMPACT_ATOMS: atom_id res chain seq x y z
N MET A 1 11.76 -35.24 17.69
CA MET A 1 12.51 -34.08 17.17
C MET A 1 12.32 -33.87 15.67
N LYS A 2 12.49 -34.88 14.80
CA LYS A 2 12.31 -34.72 13.34
C LYS A 2 10.93 -34.22 12.94
N ILE A 3 9.86 -34.79 13.51
CA ILE A 3 8.47 -34.39 13.22
C ILE A 3 8.22 -32.92 13.59
N LEU A 4 8.65 -32.50 14.79
CA LEU A 4 8.53 -31.12 15.25
C LEU A 4 9.26 -30.14 14.31
N ALA A 5 10.48 -30.49 13.89
CA ALA A 5 11.27 -29.67 12.98
C ALA A 5 10.61 -29.57 11.61
N THR A 6 10.09 -30.68 11.07
CA THR A 6 9.39 -30.67 9.78
C THR A 6 8.09 -29.90 9.84
N THR A 7 7.30 -30.03 10.92
CA THR A 7 6.07 -29.25 11.07
C THR A 7 6.37 -27.76 11.15
N PHE A 8 7.35 -27.38 11.96
CA PHE A 8 7.76 -25.98 12.10
C PHE A 8 8.26 -25.38 10.78
N LEU A 9 9.08 -26.13 10.04
CA LEU A 9 9.60 -25.71 8.74
C LEU A 9 8.48 -25.54 7.70
N SER A 10 7.49 -26.44 7.69
CA SER A 10 6.31 -26.31 6.81
C SER A 10 5.52 -25.04 7.11
N PHE A 11 5.31 -24.70 8.39
CA PHE A 11 4.65 -23.44 8.77
C PHE A 11 5.43 -22.21 8.30
N ILE A 12 6.76 -22.22 8.42
CA ILE A 12 7.60 -21.13 7.92
C ILE A 12 7.44 -20.97 6.41
N PHE A 13 7.47 -22.06 5.64
CA PHE A 13 7.32 -21.98 4.19
C PHE A 13 5.94 -21.48 3.76
N LEU A 14 4.87 -21.87 4.45
CA LEU A 14 3.52 -21.37 4.20
C LEU A 14 3.43 -19.86 4.49
N PHE A 15 4.01 -19.41 5.59
CA PHE A 15 4.05 -18.00 5.96
C PHE A 15 4.86 -17.17 4.95
N GLN A 16 6.04 -17.65 4.56
CA GLN A 16 6.88 -16.97 3.57
C GLN A 16 6.24 -16.94 2.17
N SER A 17 5.53 -17.99 1.77
CA SER A 17 4.87 -18.06 0.47
C SER A 17 3.74 -17.04 0.32
N SER A 18 3.04 -16.71 1.41
CA SER A 18 1.97 -15.71 1.42
C SER A 18 2.49 -14.30 1.73
N GLY A 19 3.74 -14.19 2.21
CA GLY A 19 4.52 -12.98 2.46
C GLY A 19 4.27 -11.84 1.47
N PRO A 20 4.65 -12.01 0.20
CA PRO A 20 4.58 -10.95 -0.82
C PRO A 20 3.16 -10.56 -1.24
N VAL A 21 2.18 -11.43 -0.99
CA VAL A 21 0.77 -11.22 -1.41
C VAL A 21 -0.02 -10.52 -0.32
N MET A 22 0.23 -10.87 0.94
CA MET A 22 -0.57 -10.43 2.09
C MET A 22 0.11 -9.35 2.94
N ASP A 23 1.37 -9.01 2.66
CA ASP A 23 2.13 -7.97 3.36
C ASP A 23 2.04 -8.07 4.89
N TRP A 24 2.44 -9.23 5.41
CA TRP A 24 2.28 -9.59 6.83
C TRP A 24 2.93 -8.59 7.78
N CYS A 25 4.00 -7.90 7.37
CA CYS A 25 4.65 -6.88 8.19
C CYS A 25 3.69 -5.74 8.53
N CYS A 26 2.95 -5.25 7.54
CA CYS A 26 1.99 -4.17 7.75
C CYS A 26 0.67 -4.67 8.35
N GLU A 27 0.20 -5.87 7.98
CA GLU A 27 -1.05 -6.41 8.53
C GLU A 27 -0.93 -6.82 10.01
N LEU A 28 0.20 -7.40 10.42
CA LEU A 28 0.40 -7.79 11.83
C LEU A 28 0.46 -6.56 12.75
N LEU A 29 0.88 -5.40 12.25
CA LEU A 29 0.90 -4.14 13.01
C LEU A 29 -0.50 -3.60 13.30
N LYS A 30 -1.54 -4.06 12.59
CA LYS A 30 -2.95 -3.67 12.81
C LYS A 30 -3.67 -4.55 13.84
N ILE A 31 -3.03 -5.60 14.36
CA ILE A 31 -3.62 -6.45 15.41
C ILE A 31 -4.07 -5.66 16.65
N PRO A 32 -3.33 -4.65 17.15
CA PRO A 32 -3.80 -3.83 18.26
C PRO A 32 -5.14 -3.14 17.97
N ASN A 33 -5.32 -2.60 16.75
CA ASN A 33 -6.56 -1.95 16.33
C ASN A 33 -7.76 -2.92 16.38
N LEU A 34 -7.55 -4.18 15.96
CA LEU A 34 -8.56 -5.23 16.06
C LEU A 34 -9.01 -5.47 17.50
N VAL A 35 -8.06 -5.52 18.44
CA VAL A 35 -8.34 -5.75 19.86
C VAL A 35 -9.05 -4.55 20.47
N GLU A 36 -8.59 -3.33 20.16
CA GLU A 36 -9.20 -2.09 20.63
C GLU A 36 -10.65 -1.96 20.15
N HIS A 37 -10.87 -2.14 18.84
CA HIS A 37 -12.19 -2.06 18.24
C HIS A 37 -13.16 -3.13 18.78
N TYR A 38 -12.66 -4.35 19.01
CA TYR A 38 -13.46 -5.38 19.71
C TYR A 38 -13.86 -4.93 21.11
N ASN A 39 -12.95 -4.37 21.90
CA ASN A 39 -13.26 -3.94 23.27
C ASN A 39 -14.30 -2.82 23.30
N GLU A 40 -14.26 -1.88 22.34
CA GLU A 40 -15.25 -0.81 22.20
C GLU A 40 -16.63 -1.37 21.88
N GLN A 41 -16.72 -2.26 20.87
CA GLN A 41 -17.99 -2.88 20.50
C GLN A 41 -18.52 -3.80 21.61
N ALA A 42 -17.65 -4.55 22.30
CA ALA A 42 -18.01 -5.39 23.42
C ALA A 42 -18.54 -4.57 24.60
N ALA A 43 -17.98 -3.38 24.87
CA ALA A 43 -18.45 -2.49 25.91
C ALA A 43 -19.84 -1.88 25.59
N GLY A 44 -20.10 -1.55 24.33
CA GLY A 44 -21.37 -0.94 23.91
C GLY A 44 -22.51 -1.92 23.64
N SER A 45 -22.21 -3.01 22.94
CA SER A 45 -23.21 -3.98 22.45
C SER A 45 -23.19 -5.32 23.19
N GLY A 46 -22.11 -5.64 23.90
CA GLY A 46 -21.91 -6.96 24.49
C GLY A 46 -21.58 -8.06 23.48
N ILE A 47 -21.22 -7.71 22.23
CA ILE A 47 -20.87 -8.67 21.18
C ILE A 47 -19.73 -9.61 21.62
N GLY A 48 -19.86 -10.89 21.30
CA GLY A 48 -18.80 -11.87 21.52
C GLY A 48 -17.71 -11.77 20.45
N PHE A 49 -16.47 -12.13 20.79
CA PHE A 49 -15.34 -12.03 19.85
C PHE A 49 -15.54 -12.78 18.52
N ILE A 50 -16.15 -13.96 18.55
CA ILE A 50 -16.42 -14.73 17.33
C ILE A 50 -17.49 -14.06 16.46
N GLU A 51 -18.51 -13.47 17.09
CA GLU A 51 -19.57 -12.75 16.38
C GLU A 51 -19.03 -11.45 15.77
N PHE A 52 -18.13 -10.77 16.48
CA PHE A 52 -17.37 -9.63 15.97
C PHE A 52 -16.51 -10.01 14.75
N LEU A 53 -15.81 -11.15 14.79
CA LEU A 53 -15.05 -11.62 13.63
C LEU A 53 -15.97 -11.97 12.45
N ASP A 54 -17.11 -12.61 12.69
CA ASP A 54 -18.08 -12.92 11.63
C ASP A 54 -18.69 -11.65 11.02
N TYR A 55 -18.93 -10.62 11.85
CA TYR A 55 -19.37 -9.30 11.40
C TYR A 55 -18.36 -8.67 10.44
N HIS A 56 -17.08 -8.61 10.82
CA HIS A 56 -16.03 -7.89 10.09
C HIS A 56 -15.31 -8.68 8.98
N TYR A 57 -15.29 -10.01 9.07
CA TYR A 57 -14.54 -10.91 8.16
C TYR A 57 -15.37 -12.04 7.56
N GLY A 58 -16.57 -12.26 8.07
CA GLY A 58 -17.44 -13.38 7.70
C GLY A 58 -18.55 -12.98 6.74
N ASP A 59 -19.60 -13.79 6.73
CA ASP A 59 -20.73 -13.63 5.79
C ASP A 59 -21.55 -12.38 6.13
N GLN A 60 -21.50 -11.93 7.39
CA GLN A 60 -22.24 -10.74 7.83
C GLN A 60 -21.70 -9.45 7.25
N LYS A 61 -20.43 -9.42 6.82
CA LYS A 61 -19.83 -8.29 6.11
C LYS A 61 -20.61 -7.87 4.86
N ASN A 62 -21.15 -8.85 4.15
CA ASN A 62 -21.83 -8.64 2.86
C ASN A 62 -23.34 -8.42 3.01
N LEU A 63 -23.88 -8.46 4.24
CA LEU A 63 -25.28 -8.16 4.48
C LEU A 63 -25.50 -6.65 4.42
N ASN A 64 -26.64 -6.21 3.87
CA ASN A 64 -27.08 -4.81 3.82
C ASN A 64 -27.20 -4.10 5.20
N ARG A 65 -26.91 -4.82 6.29
CA ARG A 65 -26.90 -4.32 7.67
C ARG A 65 -25.50 -4.03 8.19
N HIS A 66 -24.45 -4.39 7.45
CA HIS A 66 -23.10 -3.96 7.80
C HIS A 66 -23.01 -2.45 7.60
N GLN A 67 -23.00 -1.73 8.70
CA GLN A 67 -22.68 -0.32 8.67
C GLN A 67 -21.16 -0.24 8.56
N ASP A 68 -20.68 0.23 7.41
CA ASP A 68 -19.26 0.55 7.18
C ASP A 68 -18.85 1.52 8.27
N ASP A 69 -18.08 1.02 9.24
CA ASP A 69 -17.58 1.83 10.32
C ASP A 69 -16.22 2.41 9.91
N GLY A 70 -15.87 3.57 10.44
CA GLY A 70 -14.61 4.22 10.07
C GLY A 70 -13.36 3.40 10.43
N HIS A 71 -13.52 2.32 11.21
CA HIS A 71 -12.44 1.45 11.66
C HIS A 71 -12.24 0.24 10.75
N ASP A 72 -13.18 -0.10 9.86
CA ASP A 72 -13.07 -1.20 8.89
C ASP A 72 -11.78 -1.13 8.06
N GLY A 73 -11.35 0.08 7.67
CA GLY A 73 -10.10 0.31 6.93
C GLY A 73 -8.83 0.14 7.77
N GLU A 74 -8.93 0.18 9.10
CA GLU A 74 -7.80 0.08 10.04
C GLU A 74 -7.59 -1.34 10.56
N LEU A 75 -8.56 -2.23 10.30
CA LEU A 75 -8.52 -3.62 10.69
C LEU A 75 -7.57 -4.43 9.77
N PRO A 76 -6.91 -5.47 10.31
CA PRO A 76 -6.02 -6.30 9.51
C PRO A 76 -6.79 -7.01 8.40
N LEU A 77 -6.16 -7.24 7.25
CA LEU A 77 -6.68 -8.04 6.11
C LEU A 77 -7.94 -7.46 5.44
N GLN A 78 -8.27 -6.19 5.64
CA GLN A 78 -9.48 -5.56 5.11
C GLN A 78 -9.28 -4.77 3.80
N GLY A 79 -8.04 -4.52 3.37
CA GLY A 79 -7.74 -3.66 2.21
C GLY A 79 -6.76 -4.26 1.21
N HIS A 80 -6.70 -3.66 0.01
CA HIS A 80 -5.69 -3.95 -1.02
C HIS A 80 -4.44 -3.08 -0.83
N HIS A 81 -3.92 -3.02 0.39
CA HIS A 81 -2.68 -2.27 0.62
C HIS A 81 -1.48 -3.15 0.25
N VAL A 82 -0.59 -2.60 -0.56
CA VAL A 82 0.74 -3.17 -0.81
C VAL A 82 1.69 -2.18 -0.18
N CYS A 83 2.20 -2.43 1.03
CA CYS A 83 3.32 -1.64 1.50
C CYS A 83 4.47 -1.89 0.54
N SER A 84 4.88 -0.84 -0.16
CA SER A 84 6.04 -0.85 -1.04
C SER A 84 7.31 -0.90 -0.20
N HIS A 85 7.53 -2.01 0.51
CA HIS A 85 8.81 -2.36 1.13
C HIS A 85 9.68 -3.03 0.06
N GLY A 86 10.00 -2.27 -0.99
CA GLY A 86 10.97 -2.70 -1.98
C GLY A 86 12.35 -2.77 -1.33
N PHE A 87 12.90 -3.97 -1.14
CA PHE A 87 14.31 -4.13 -0.83
C PHE A 87 15.11 -3.76 -2.08
N SER A 88 15.60 -2.52 -2.13
CA SER A 88 16.56 -2.11 -3.16
C SER A 88 17.96 -2.54 -2.73
N PHE A 89 18.50 -3.55 -3.40
CA PHE A 89 19.94 -3.85 -3.33
C PHE A 89 20.67 -2.81 -4.18
N VAL A 90 21.21 -1.78 -3.52
CA VAL A 90 22.10 -0.82 -4.19
C VAL A 90 23.50 -1.43 -4.15
N ASN A 91 24.03 -1.83 -5.31
CA ASN A 91 25.45 -2.13 -5.42
C ASN A 91 26.22 -0.84 -5.17
N SER A 92 27.25 -0.89 -4.32
CA SER A 92 28.14 0.24 -4.03
C SER A 92 29.16 0.44 -5.16
N ASP A 93 28.76 0.22 -6.41
CA ASP A 93 29.61 0.57 -7.54
C ASP A 93 29.63 2.09 -7.64
N THR A 94 30.82 2.67 -7.49
CA THR A 94 31.06 4.09 -7.71
C THR A 94 30.70 4.40 -9.16
N PHE A 95 29.56 5.06 -9.39
CA PHE A 95 29.23 5.55 -10.71
C PHE A 95 30.06 6.81 -10.96
N GLU A 96 30.96 6.77 -11.94
CA GLU A 96 31.54 7.99 -12.47
C GLU A 96 30.52 8.62 -13.40
N LEU A 97 29.96 9.76 -12.98
CA LEU A 97 29.09 10.55 -13.83
C LEU A 97 29.95 11.12 -14.96
N ALA A 98 29.95 10.46 -16.12
CA ALA A 98 30.57 11.01 -17.31
C ALA A 98 29.86 12.34 -17.61
N VAL A 99 30.60 13.44 -17.47
CA VAL A 99 30.14 14.75 -17.91
C VAL A 99 29.98 14.65 -19.43
N ILE A 100 28.74 14.55 -19.88
CA ILE A 100 28.42 14.75 -21.28
C ILE A 100 28.67 16.23 -21.52
N GLU A 101 29.80 16.56 -22.14
CA GLU A 101 30.01 17.92 -22.64
C GLU A 101 28.82 18.26 -23.54
N PRO A 102 28.13 19.40 -23.31
CA PRO A 102 27.02 19.77 -24.15
C PRO A 102 27.52 19.83 -25.58
N LEU A 103 26.91 19.01 -26.45
CA LEU A 103 27.07 19.18 -27.89
C LEU A 103 26.77 20.64 -28.17
N GLU A 104 27.78 21.31 -28.70
CA GLU A 104 27.83 22.71 -29.15
C GLU A 104 26.44 23.23 -29.51
N ASP A 105 26.08 24.38 -28.95
CA ASP A 105 24.80 25.09 -29.07
C ASP A 105 24.25 25.06 -30.50
N GLN A 106 23.61 23.94 -30.86
CA GLN A 106 22.80 23.85 -32.04
C GLN A 106 21.58 24.65 -31.68
N SER A 107 21.54 25.90 -32.14
CA SER A 107 20.35 26.74 -32.09
C SER A 107 19.17 25.90 -32.56
N ILE A 108 18.37 25.40 -31.61
CA ILE A 108 17.21 24.60 -31.92
C ILE A 108 16.27 25.57 -32.61
N SER A 109 16.22 25.50 -33.93
CA SER A 109 15.24 26.23 -34.70
C SER A 109 13.90 25.54 -34.45
N VAL A 110 13.20 25.96 -33.40
CA VAL A 110 11.84 25.51 -33.11
C VAL A 110 10.95 26.15 -34.16
N PHE A 111 10.80 25.47 -35.30
CA PHE A 111 9.93 25.88 -36.42
C PHE A 111 8.44 25.68 -36.13
N TYR A 112 8.09 25.00 -35.04
CA TYR A 112 6.70 24.69 -34.73
C TYR A 112 6.00 25.87 -34.04
N GLN A 113 5.16 26.58 -34.78
CA GLN A 113 4.15 27.47 -34.23
C GLN A 113 2.81 26.73 -34.18
N PRO A 114 2.18 26.56 -33.00
CA PRO A 114 0.88 25.95 -32.93
C PRO A 114 -0.14 26.81 -33.71
N PRO A 115 -1.06 26.20 -34.48
CA PRO A 115 -2.00 26.93 -35.34
C PRO A 115 -3.14 27.61 -34.56
N PHE A 116 -3.10 27.60 -33.24
CA PHE A 116 -4.09 28.22 -32.36
C PHE A 116 -3.38 28.90 -31.19
N SER A 117 -3.92 30.06 -30.80
CA SER A 117 -3.57 30.73 -29.55
C SER A 117 -4.74 30.58 -28.59
N SER A 118 -4.48 30.13 -27.37
CA SER A 118 -5.50 29.97 -26.33
C SER A 118 -5.07 30.71 -25.07
N ALA A 119 -5.95 31.54 -24.52
CA ALA A 119 -5.74 32.20 -23.23
C ALA A 119 -5.61 31.19 -22.07
N ALA A 120 -6.06 29.94 -22.25
CA ALA A 120 -5.86 28.86 -21.28
C ALA A 120 -4.37 28.48 -21.11
N LEU A 121 -3.52 28.79 -22.10
CA LEU A 121 -2.08 28.56 -22.04
C LEU A 121 -1.32 29.59 -21.18
N GLY A 122 -2.02 30.51 -20.52
CA GLY A 122 -1.46 31.37 -19.47
C GLY A 122 -2.32 31.37 -18.20
N GLY A 123 -3.22 30.38 -18.06
CA GLY A 123 -4.15 30.30 -16.95
C GLY A 123 -3.53 29.78 -15.66
N ILE A 124 -4.26 29.96 -14.56
CA ILE A 124 -3.83 29.58 -13.19
C ILE A 124 -3.56 28.07 -13.01
N PHE A 125 -3.99 27.25 -13.97
CA PHE A 125 -3.79 25.80 -14.01
C PHE A 125 -2.55 25.37 -14.81
N GLN A 126 -1.73 26.31 -15.25
CA GLN A 126 -0.41 25.96 -15.77
C GLN A 126 0.57 25.65 -14.62
N PRO A 127 1.52 24.74 -14.83
CA PRO A 127 2.62 24.55 -13.90
C PRO A 127 3.41 25.87 -13.75
N PRO A 128 4.01 26.12 -12.57
CA PRO A 128 4.83 27.32 -12.35
C PRO A 128 5.95 27.39 -13.39
N GLN A 129 6.00 28.50 -14.12
CA GLN A 129 7.12 28.76 -15.03
C GLN A 129 8.27 29.35 -14.20
N VAL A 130 9.45 28.77 -14.34
CA VAL A 130 10.70 29.17 -13.66
C VAL A 130 11.44 30.25 -14.43
#